data_AF-A0A965QB05-F1
#
_entry.id   AF-A0A965QB05-F1
#
_cell.length_a   1.000
_cell.length_b   1.000
_cell.length_c   1.000
_cell.angle_alpha   90.00
_cell.angle_beta   90.00
_cell.angle_gamma   90.00
#
_symmetry.space_group_name_H-M   'P 1'
#
loop_
_entity.id
_entity.type
_entity.pdbx_description
1 polymer ?
#
loop_
_entity_poly.entity_id
_entity_poly.type
_entity_poly.pdbx_seq_one_letter_code
_entity_poly.pdbx_strand_id
1 'polypeptide(L)'
;GGSEERFELQIPPVHVRTLLPSDSADRIAKPPRDPLATPSVLWKLWLLLGALAAVLVGWWWHRRSVTAPPKPEREAYLVASGAFDALQRLALHEAGEPARHVIAHVDVMREYLQRRFPTAHSGLTPSQFVTQLAEQQFPSRHDKLAALLDRDANLRFAATALDAEAASMLAAEAKRIVRDVQDAHEARLRAADVGPQRPRRR
;
A
#
# COMPACT_ATOMS: atom_id res chain seq x y z
N GLY A 1 45.15 68.83 -7.22
CA GLY A 1 43.89 69.25 -7.84
C GLY A 1 43.97 68.96 -9.31
N GLY A 2 43.15 68.05 -9.82
CA GLY A 2 43.00 67.77 -11.25
C GLY A 2 41.57 68.13 -11.64
N SER A 3 41.44 69.04 -12.58
CA SER A 3 40.20 69.67 -13.03
C SER A 3 39.25 68.68 -13.70
N GLU A 4 37.99 68.69 -13.26
CA GLU A 4 36.86 68.00 -13.89
C GLU A 4 36.60 68.67 -15.27
N GLU A 5 37.11 68.11 -16.36
CA GLU A 5 36.74 68.55 -17.71
C GLU A 5 35.33 68.03 -18.03
N ARG A 6 34.37 68.96 -18.11
CA ARG A 6 33.00 68.68 -18.56
C ARG A 6 32.91 68.97 -20.05
N PHE A 7 32.58 67.95 -20.82
CA PHE A 7 32.32 68.08 -22.25
C PHE A 7 30.83 68.35 -22.47
N GLU A 8 30.51 69.46 -23.15
CA GLU A 8 29.15 69.80 -23.55
C GLU A 8 28.75 68.92 -24.75
N LEU A 9 28.03 67.84 -24.48
CA LEU A 9 27.47 66.98 -25.53
C LEU A 9 26.23 67.66 -26.11
N GLN A 10 26.37 68.25 -27.30
CA GLN A 10 25.21 68.67 -28.09
C GLN A 10 24.53 67.43 -28.66
N ILE A 11 23.47 66.96 -27.99
CA ILE A 11 22.68 65.82 -28.46
C ILE A 11 21.75 66.32 -29.57
N PRO A 12 21.87 65.84 -30.82
CA PRO A 12 20.95 66.21 -31.89
C PRO A 12 19.51 65.77 -31.56
N PRO A 13 18.49 66.52 -31.97
CA PRO A 13 17.11 66.17 -31.69
C PRO A 13 16.75 64.83 -32.35
N VAL A 14 16.45 63.82 -31.55
CA VAL A 14 16.00 62.51 -32.03
C VAL A 14 14.48 62.56 -32.25
N HIS A 15 14.05 62.46 -33.49
CA HIS A 15 12.63 62.30 -33.83
C HIS A 15 12.21 60.84 -33.72
N VAL A 16 11.46 60.53 -32.66
CA VAL A 16 10.88 59.20 -32.43
C VAL A 16 9.54 59.12 -33.14
N ARG A 17 9.46 58.32 -34.22
CA ARG A 17 8.21 58.00 -34.92
C ARG A 17 7.62 56.73 -34.33
N THR A 18 6.47 56.85 -33.67
CA THR A 18 5.73 55.68 -33.17
C THR A 18 5.26 54.82 -34.35
N LEU A 19 5.53 53.52 -34.28
CA LEU A 19 5.04 52.52 -35.23
C LEU A 19 3.76 51.83 -34.74
N LEU A 20 3.26 52.20 -33.55
CA LEU A 20 1.97 51.69 -33.10
C LEU A 20 0.87 52.33 -33.95
N PRO A 21 -0.05 51.53 -34.52
CA PRO A 21 -1.26 52.06 -35.12
C PRO A 21 -1.97 52.96 -34.10
N SER A 22 -2.45 54.12 -34.53
CA SER A 22 -3.26 55.04 -33.71
C SER A 22 -4.50 54.37 -33.10
N ASP A 23 -4.89 53.22 -33.64
CA ASP A 23 -6.00 52.36 -33.23
C ASP A 23 -5.67 51.42 -32.05
N SER A 24 -4.42 51.39 -31.58
CA SER A 24 -4.00 50.52 -30.46
C SER A 24 -4.38 51.08 -29.07
N ALA A 25 -4.90 52.30 -29.01
CA ALA A 25 -5.44 52.91 -27.79
C ALA A 25 -6.75 52.27 -27.32
N ASP A 26 -7.43 51.50 -28.17
CA ASP A 26 -8.73 50.87 -27.90
C ASP A 26 -8.65 49.42 -27.42
N ARG A 27 -7.47 48.96 -26.99
CA ARG A 27 -7.34 47.65 -26.31
C ARG A 27 -7.90 47.74 -24.90
N ILE A 28 -9.22 47.68 -24.79
CA ILE A 28 -9.94 47.46 -23.53
C ILE A 28 -9.43 46.13 -22.95
N ALA A 29 -8.80 46.21 -21.78
CA ALA A 29 -8.32 45.04 -21.08
C ALA A 29 -9.48 44.05 -20.90
N LYS A 30 -9.27 42.80 -21.33
CA LYS A 30 -10.25 41.73 -21.14
C LYS A 30 -10.54 41.64 -19.64
N PRO A 31 -11.81 41.69 -19.20
CA PRO A 31 -12.13 41.65 -17.78
C PRO A 31 -11.53 40.39 -17.16
N PRO A 32 -11.01 40.49 -15.92
CA PRO A 32 -10.43 39.34 -15.22
C PRO A 32 -11.49 38.24 -15.15
N ARG A 33 -11.09 37.02 -15.53
CA ARG A 33 -11.95 35.85 -15.36
C ARG A 33 -12.26 35.68 -13.88
N ASP A 34 -13.52 35.40 -13.59
CA ASP A 34 -13.97 35.16 -12.23
C ASP A 34 -13.15 34.00 -11.62
N PRO A 35 -12.59 34.16 -10.41
CA PRO A 35 -11.91 33.07 -9.73
C PRO A 35 -12.91 31.93 -9.51
N LEU A 36 -12.46 30.69 -9.76
CA LEU A 36 -13.23 29.48 -9.51
C LEU A 36 -13.90 29.57 -8.13
N ALA A 37 -15.20 29.32 -8.08
CA ALA A 37 -16.00 29.44 -6.87
C ALA A 37 -15.32 28.71 -5.70
N THR A 38 -15.05 29.44 -4.62
CA THR A 38 -14.45 28.88 -3.42
C THR A 38 -15.39 27.83 -2.84
N PRO A 39 -14.92 26.61 -2.55
CA PRO A 39 -15.78 25.58 -1.98
C PRO A 39 -16.39 26.08 -0.67
N SER A 40 -17.69 25.87 -0.53
CA SER A 40 -18.47 26.36 0.59
C SER A 40 -17.90 25.86 1.92
N VAL A 41 -18.11 26.63 2.99
CA VAL A 41 -17.66 26.27 4.35
C VAL A 41 -18.17 24.89 4.76
N LEU A 42 -19.41 24.55 4.37
CA LEU A 42 -20.00 23.22 4.55
C LEU A 42 -19.18 22.12 3.89
N TRP A 43 -18.69 22.34 2.66
CA TRP A 43 -17.89 21.36 1.94
C TRP A 43 -16.53 21.11 2.62
N LYS A 44 -15.91 22.17 3.15
CA LYS A 44 -14.68 22.07 3.95
C LYS A 44 -14.91 21.29 5.25
N LEU A 45 -16.06 21.50 5.90
CA LEU A 45 -16.44 20.76 7.10
C LEU A 45 -16.64 19.27 6.82
N TRP A 46 -17.26 18.91 5.70
CA TRP A 46 -17.40 17.51 5.28
C TRP A 46 -16.04 16.84 5.02
N LEU A 47 -15.10 17.53 4.38
CA LEU A 47 -13.74 17.02 4.19
C LEU A 47 -13.01 16.81 5.52
N LEU A 48 -13.12 17.77 6.44
CA LEU A 48 -12.54 17.64 7.79
C LEU A 48 -13.15 16.46 8.55
N LEU A 49 -14.48 16.30 8.48
CA LEU A 49 -15.18 15.22 9.14
C LEU A 49 -14.77 13.86 8.54
N GLY A 50 -14.66 13.77 7.21
CA GLY A 50 -14.18 12.58 6.51
C GLY A 50 -12.74 12.23 6.88
N ALA A 51 -11.85 13.21 6.94
CA ALA A 51 -10.47 13.03 7.38
C ALA A 51 -10.40 12.55 8.83
N LEU A 52 -11.17 13.17 9.74
CA LEU A 52 -11.23 12.78 11.15
C LEU A 52 -11.79 11.36 11.31
N ALA A 53 -12.83 11.01 10.56
CA ALA A 53 -13.40 9.66 10.55
C ALA A 53 -12.38 8.63 10.04
N ALA A 54 -11.64 8.92 8.98
CA ALA A 54 -10.59 8.05 8.46
C ALA A 54 -9.47 7.83 9.50
N VAL A 55 -9.05 8.90 10.20
CA VAL A 55 -8.07 8.81 11.29
C VAL A 55 -8.60 7.97 12.44
N LEU A 56 -9.86 8.16 12.85
CA LEU A 56 -10.48 7.39 13.93
C LEU A 56 -10.63 5.91 13.56
N VAL A 57 -11.03 5.60 12.34
CA VAL A 57 -11.16 4.22 11.85
C VAL A 57 -9.78 3.57 11.75
N GLY A 58 -8.77 4.26 11.21
CA GLY A 58 -7.39 3.78 11.15
C GLY A 58 -6.79 3.57 12.55
N TRP A 59 -7.00 4.52 13.46
CA TRP A 59 -6.56 4.41 14.85
C TRP A 59 -7.27 3.27 15.58
N TRP A 60 -8.57 3.11 15.37
CA TRP A 60 -9.34 2.01 15.97
C TRP A 60 -8.86 0.65 15.46
N TRP A 61 -8.59 0.51 14.16
CA TRP A 61 -8.00 -0.70 13.60
C TRP A 61 -6.61 -0.98 14.17
N HIS A 62 -5.76 0.03 14.24
CA HIS A 62 -4.40 -0.08 14.80
C HIS A 62 -4.43 -0.41 16.31
N ARG A 63 -5.35 0.18 17.06
CA ARG A 63 -5.52 -0.13 18.48
C ARG A 63 -6.02 -1.55 18.68
N ARG A 64 -6.88 -2.05 17.79
CA ARG A 64 -7.38 -3.42 17.85
C ARG A 64 -6.29 -4.45 17.53
N SER A 65 -5.29 -4.10 16.72
CA SER A 65 -4.14 -4.99 16.46
C SER A 65 -3.09 -4.99 17.57
N VAL A 66 -2.88 -3.87 18.28
CA VAL A 66 -1.84 -3.75 19.33
C VAL A 66 -2.32 -4.20 20.71
N THR A 67 -3.61 -4.07 21.03
CA THR A 67 -4.14 -4.32 22.40
C THR A 67 -4.92 -5.63 22.55
N ALA A 68 -5.10 -6.41 21.49
CA ALA A 68 -5.78 -7.69 21.61
C ALA A 68 -4.83 -8.71 22.27
N PRO A 69 -5.23 -9.39 23.36
CA PRO A 69 -4.48 -10.55 23.83
C PRO A 69 -4.35 -11.55 22.67
N PRO A 70 -3.25 -12.31 22.56
CA PRO A 70 -3.07 -13.25 21.47
C PRO A 70 -4.26 -14.21 21.48
N LYS A 71 -5.13 -14.08 20.47
CA LYS A 71 -6.27 -14.98 20.29
C LYS A 71 -5.72 -16.40 20.12
N PRO A 72 -6.41 -17.43 20.66
CA PRO A 72 -5.93 -18.80 20.57
C PRO A 72 -5.57 -19.16 19.14
N GLU A 73 -4.47 -19.88 18.94
CA GLU A 73 -3.82 -20.08 17.64
C GLU A 73 -4.76 -20.61 16.54
N ARG A 74 -5.79 -21.38 16.92
CA ARG A 74 -6.85 -21.88 16.03
C ARG A 74 -7.74 -20.78 15.44
N GLU A 75 -7.93 -19.68 16.16
CA GLU A 75 -8.68 -18.52 15.67
C GLU A 75 -7.95 -17.80 14.55
N ALA A 76 -6.61 -17.83 14.51
CA ALA A 76 -5.84 -17.16 13.47
C ALA A 76 -6.15 -17.72 12.07
N TYR A 77 -6.27 -19.05 11.94
CA TYR A 77 -6.64 -19.69 10.69
C TYR A 77 -8.07 -19.41 10.27
N LEU A 78 -9.02 -19.39 11.22
CA LEU A 78 -10.42 -19.06 10.93
C LEU A 78 -10.57 -17.62 10.44
N VAL A 79 -9.84 -16.68 11.05
CA VAL A 79 -9.81 -15.28 10.61
C VAL A 79 -9.24 -15.16 9.19
N ALA A 80 -8.10 -15.82 8.91
CA ALA A 80 -7.49 -15.79 7.59
C ALA A 80 -8.39 -16.42 6.53
N SER A 81 -8.99 -17.57 6.83
CA SER A 81 -9.93 -18.27 5.94
C SER A 81 -11.15 -17.42 5.61
N GLY A 82 -11.77 -16.80 6.63
CA GLY A 82 -12.88 -15.88 6.44
C GLY A 82 -12.52 -14.66 5.60
N ALA A 83 -11.31 -14.11 5.77
CA ALA A 83 -10.80 -13.00 4.95
C ALA A 83 -10.58 -13.42 3.49
N PHE A 84 -10.01 -14.61 3.24
CA PHE A 84 -9.85 -15.15 1.90
C PHE A 84 -11.18 -15.40 1.19
N ASP A 85 -12.20 -15.86 1.91
CA ASP A 85 -13.54 -16.06 1.35
C ASP A 85 -14.24 -14.72 1.05
N ALA A 86 -13.99 -13.69 1.87
CA ALA A 86 -14.46 -12.34 1.60
C ALA A 86 -13.79 -11.75 0.36
N LEU A 87 -12.47 -11.91 0.21
CA LEU A 87 -11.73 -11.46 -0.97
C LEU A 87 -12.15 -12.17 -2.25
N GLN A 88 -12.51 -13.46 -2.15
CA GLN A 88 -13.02 -14.21 -3.29
C GLN A 88 -14.40 -13.70 -3.73
N ARG A 89 -15.28 -13.37 -2.77
CA ARG A 89 -16.59 -12.78 -3.06
C ARG A 89 -16.52 -11.39 -3.69
N LEU A 90 -15.46 -10.63 -3.41
CA LEU A 90 -15.24 -9.33 -4.05
C LEU A 90 -14.83 -9.47 -5.53
N ALA A 91 -14.37 -10.65 -5.96
CA ALA A 91 -13.99 -10.94 -7.34
C ALA A 91 -13.12 -9.85 -8.00
N LEU A 92 -12.20 -9.23 -7.24
CA LEU A 92 -11.42 -8.06 -7.70
C LEU A 92 -10.70 -8.29 -9.03
N HIS A 93 -10.26 -9.52 -9.31
CA HIS A 93 -9.63 -9.87 -10.58
C HIS A 93 -10.57 -9.78 -11.80
N GLU A 94 -11.89 -9.99 -11.60
CA GLU A 94 -12.92 -9.90 -12.64
C GLU A 94 -13.42 -8.46 -12.77
N ALA A 95 -13.38 -7.72 -11.67
CA ALA A 95 -13.69 -6.29 -11.62
C ALA A 95 -12.59 -5.39 -12.24
N GLY A 96 -11.56 -5.96 -12.88
CA GLY A 96 -10.46 -5.22 -13.49
C GLY A 96 -9.39 -4.73 -12.52
N GLU A 97 -9.37 -5.23 -11.28
CA GLU A 97 -8.34 -4.95 -10.27
C GLU A 97 -7.49 -6.20 -9.89
N PRO A 98 -6.87 -6.91 -10.87
CA PRO A 98 -6.14 -8.16 -10.62
C PRO A 98 -4.91 -7.99 -9.72
N ALA A 99 -4.17 -6.89 -9.85
CA ALA A 99 -3.03 -6.61 -8.97
C ALA A 99 -3.49 -6.45 -7.51
N ARG A 100 -4.58 -5.72 -7.29
CA ARG A 100 -5.14 -5.49 -5.95
C ARG A 100 -5.68 -6.78 -5.34
N HIS A 101 -6.24 -7.67 -6.16
CA HIS A 101 -6.64 -9.00 -5.74
C HIS A 101 -5.48 -9.78 -5.11
N VAL A 102 -4.33 -9.83 -5.79
CA VAL A 102 -3.13 -10.54 -5.29
C VAL A 102 -2.57 -9.87 -4.04
N ILE A 103 -2.39 -8.55 -4.06
CA ILE A 103 -1.87 -7.76 -2.94
C ILE A 103 -2.67 -8.05 -1.67
N ALA A 104 -4.01 -8.04 -1.77
CA ALA A 104 -4.89 -8.32 -0.63
C ALA A 104 -4.76 -9.77 -0.12
N HIS A 105 -4.63 -10.75 -1.01
CA HIS A 105 -4.39 -12.15 -0.61
C HIS A 105 -3.04 -12.33 0.10
N VAL A 106 -2.00 -11.67 -0.40
CA VAL A 106 -0.66 -11.70 0.22
C VAL A 106 -0.67 -11.01 1.58
N ASP A 107 -1.44 -9.93 1.76
CA ASP A 107 -1.61 -9.28 3.07
C ASP A 107 -2.27 -10.20 4.09
N VAL A 108 -3.35 -10.89 3.71
CA VAL A 108 -4.01 -11.87 4.60
C VAL A 108 -3.05 -13.01 4.98
N MET A 109 -2.30 -13.54 4.01
CA MET A 109 -1.28 -14.56 4.26
C MET A 109 -0.22 -14.05 5.24
N ARG A 110 0.32 -12.86 4.99
CA ARG A 110 1.39 -12.26 5.81
C ARG A 110 0.92 -11.97 7.23
N GLU A 111 -0.32 -11.51 7.41
CA GLU A 111 -0.94 -11.31 8.72
C GLU A 111 -1.12 -12.64 9.47
N TYR A 112 -1.55 -13.70 8.78
CA TYR A 112 -1.61 -15.05 9.37
C TYR A 112 -0.22 -15.54 9.82
N LEU A 113 0.78 -15.39 8.96
CA LEU A 113 2.15 -15.81 9.25
C LEU A 113 2.76 -15.01 10.42
N GLN A 114 2.52 -13.71 10.51
CA GLN A 114 2.94 -12.87 11.64
C GLN A 114 2.36 -13.33 12.98
N ARG A 115 1.08 -13.74 12.98
CA ARG A 115 0.45 -14.29 14.19
C ARG A 115 1.06 -15.63 14.58
N ARG A 116 1.47 -16.44 13.60
CA ARG A 116 2.03 -17.78 13.82
C ARG A 116 3.53 -17.74 14.20
N PHE A 117 4.25 -16.76 13.67
CA PHE A 117 5.68 -16.57 13.84
C PHE A 117 5.94 -15.12 14.27
N PRO A 118 5.81 -14.79 15.57
CA PRO A 118 5.84 -13.40 16.06
C PRO A 118 7.14 -12.64 15.75
N THR A 119 8.25 -13.34 15.56
CA THR A 119 9.53 -12.74 15.17
C THR A 119 9.56 -12.30 13.70
N ALA A 120 8.70 -12.86 12.85
CA ALA A 120 8.51 -12.42 11.47
C ALA A 120 7.50 -11.25 11.42
N HIS A 121 7.87 -10.09 11.97
CA HIS A 121 6.96 -8.94 12.12
C HIS A 121 6.83 -8.08 10.84
N SER A 122 5.85 -7.17 10.84
CA SER A 122 5.51 -6.31 9.68
C SER A 122 6.60 -5.32 9.25
N GLY A 123 7.53 -4.96 10.15
CA GLY A 123 8.66 -4.08 9.81
C GLY A 123 9.77 -4.72 8.97
N LEU A 124 9.69 -6.02 8.67
CA LEU A 124 10.69 -6.71 7.85
C LEU A 124 10.43 -6.50 6.36
N THR A 125 11.51 -6.37 5.58
CA THR A 125 11.41 -6.42 4.12
C THR A 125 10.96 -7.81 3.66
N PRO A 126 10.43 -7.97 2.43
CA PRO A 126 10.05 -9.27 1.88
C PRO A 126 11.14 -10.35 2.01
N SER A 127 12.40 -10.01 1.71
CA SER A 127 13.53 -10.94 1.80
C SER A 127 13.87 -11.29 3.25
N GLN A 128 13.90 -10.29 4.14
CA GLN A 128 14.12 -10.51 5.58
C GLN A 128 13.00 -11.36 6.19
N PHE A 129 11.75 -11.16 5.77
CA PHE A 129 10.60 -11.93 6.22
C PHE A 129 10.74 -13.41 5.88
N VAL A 130 11.17 -13.75 4.66
CA VAL A 130 11.44 -15.14 4.26
C VAL A 130 12.58 -15.73 5.08
N THR A 131 13.69 -15.02 5.24
CA THR A 131 14.84 -15.47 6.05
C THR A 131 14.43 -15.75 7.49
N GLN A 132 13.66 -14.85 8.11
CA GLN A 132 13.20 -15.00 9.50
C GLN A 132 12.27 -16.20 9.69
N LEU A 133 11.46 -16.53 8.69
CA LEU A 133 10.62 -17.74 8.69
C LEU A 133 11.47 -19.01 8.53
N ALA A 134 12.49 -18.97 7.67
CA ALA A 134 13.38 -20.11 7.44
C ALA A 134 14.09 -20.56 8.73
N GLU A 135 14.48 -19.61 9.57
CA GLU A 135 15.09 -19.87 10.89
C GLU A 135 14.15 -20.60 11.87
N GLN A 136 12.83 -20.55 11.65
CA GLN A 136 11.80 -21.09 12.55
C GLN A 136 11.18 -22.41 12.08
N GLN A 137 11.89 -23.16 11.24
CA GLN A 137 11.41 -24.45 10.70
C GLN A 137 10.05 -24.29 9.98
N PHE A 138 9.96 -23.26 9.13
CA PHE A 138 8.79 -22.99 8.32
C PHE A 138 8.46 -24.19 7.41
N PRO A 139 7.23 -24.74 7.50
CA PRO A 139 6.89 -26.04 6.93
C PRO A 139 6.48 -26.04 5.46
N SER A 140 6.20 -24.87 4.85
CA SER A 140 5.84 -24.77 3.43
C SER A 140 7.08 -24.51 2.56
N ARG A 141 6.88 -24.37 1.24
CA ARG A 141 7.94 -24.18 0.23
C ARG A 141 8.48 -22.75 0.25
N HIS A 142 9.74 -22.57 0.69
CA HIS A 142 10.38 -21.25 0.87
C HIS A 142 10.55 -20.51 -0.47
N ASP A 143 10.86 -21.25 -1.53
CA ASP A 143 10.99 -20.74 -2.89
C ASP A 143 9.68 -20.12 -3.40
N LYS A 144 8.54 -20.77 -3.11
CA LYS A 144 7.21 -20.27 -3.49
C LYS A 144 6.81 -19.03 -2.72
N LEU A 145 7.09 -18.99 -1.41
CA LEU A 145 6.85 -17.81 -0.60
C LEU A 145 7.69 -16.62 -1.09
N ALA A 146 8.99 -16.84 -1.36
CA ALA A 146 9.88 -15.80 -1.86
C ALA A 146 9.43 -15.25 -3.22
N ALA A 147 9.10 -16.13 -4.17
CA ALA A 147 8.60 -15.73 -5.48
C ALA A 147 7.28 -14.94 -5.38
N LEU A 148 6.37 -15.35 -4.50
CA LEU A 148 5.10 -14.67 -4.28
C LEU A 148 5.28 -13.27 -3.68
N LEU A 149 6.16 -13.14 -2.69
CA LEU A 149 6.45 -11.85 -2.05
C LEU A 149 7.20 -10.89 -2.97
N ASP A 150 8.10 -11.40 -3.81
CA ASP A 150 8.74 -10.60 -4.85
C ASP A 150 7.72 -10.12 -5.90
N ARG A 151 6.78 -10.99 -6.28
CA ARG A 151 5.68 -10.61 -7.16
C ARG A 151 4.78 -9.54 -6.54
N ASP A 152 4.42 -9.66 -5.26
CA ASP A 152 3.68 -8.64 -4.49
C ASP A 152 4.39 -7.29 -4.50
N ALA A 153 5.71 -7.27 -4.23
CA ALA A 153 6.51 -6.04 -4.27
C ALA A 153 6.47 -5.38 -5.65
N ASN A 154 6.65 -6.16 -6.73
CA ASN A 154 6.57 -5.66 -8.10
C ASN A 154 5.17 -5.10 -8.42
N LEU A 155 4.10 -5.77 -7.98
CA LEU A 155 2.73 -5.29 -8.19
C LEU A 155 2.44 -3.97 -7.44
N ARG A 156 2.97 -3.81 -6.21
CA ARG A 156 2.78 -2.60 -5.40
C ARG A 156 3.56 -1.39 -5.92
N PHE A 157 4.79 -1.61 -6.38
CA PHE A 157 5.73 -0.51 -6.64
C PHE A 157 6.07 -0.30 -8.11
N ALA A 158 6.02 -1.34 -8.95
CA ALA A 158 6.41 -1.26 -10.36
C ALA A 158 5.22 -1.19 -11.33
N ALA A 159 3.99 -1.07 -10.82
CA ALA A 159 2.75 -0.95 -11.61
C ALA A 159 2.64 -1.97 -12.76
N THR A 160 3.14 -3.19 -12.53
CA THR A 160 3.18 -4.23 -13.57
C THR A 160 1.77 -4.72 -13.89
N ALA A 161 1.43 -4.79 -15.17
CA ALA A 161 0.18 -5.38 -15.62
C ALA A 161 0.13 -6.88 -15.25
N LEU A 162 -1.05 -7.33 -14.84
CA LEU A 162 -1.32 -8.71 -14.46
C LEU A 162 -2.68 -9.08 -15.03
N ASP A 163 -2.78 -10.23 -15.71
CA ASP A 163 -4.06 -10.75 -16.16
C ASP A 163 -4.85 -11.40 -15.00
N ALA A 164 -6.13 -11.65 -15.22
CA ALA A 164 -7.02 -12.20 -14.20
C ALA A 164 -6.68 -13.65 -13.82
N GLU A 165 -6.19 -14.45 -14.78
CA GLU A 165 -5.87 -15.86 -14.57
C GLU A 165 -4.63 -16.01 -13.67
N ALA A 166 -3.55 -15.30 -13.99
CA ALA A 166 -2.34 -15.21 -13.19
C ALA A 166 -2.63 -14.63 -11.79
N ALA A 167 -3.53 -13.64 -11.69
CA ALA A 167 -3.98 -13.12 -10.39
C ALA A 167 -4.66 -14.20 -9.55
N SER A 168 -5.52 -15.02 -10.16
CA SER A 168 -6.21 -16.13 -9.50
C SER A 168 -5.22 -17.21 -9.02
N MET A 169 -4.21 -17.53 -9.85
CA MET A 169 -3.16 -18.49 -9.51
C MET A 169 -2.30 -18.02 -8.34
N LEU A 170 -1.88 -16.76 -8.34
CA LEU A 170 -1.09 -16.16 -7.24
C LEU A 170 -1.91 -16.07 -5.95
N ALA A 171 -3.19 -15.71 -6.05
CA ALA A 171 -4.10 -15.72 -4.91
C ALA A 171 -4.30 -17.13 -4.33
N ALA A 172 -4.42 -18.14 -5.19
CA ALA A 172 -4.50 -19.55 -4.77
C ALA A 172 -3.20 -20.03 -4.11
N GLU A 173 -2.04 -19.57 -4.57
CA GLU A 173 -0.74 -19.85 -3.94
C GLU A 173 -0.69 -19.30 -2.52
N ALA A 174 -1.11 -18.05 -2.30
CA ALA A 174 -1.18 -17.45 -0.97
C ALA A 174 -2.06 -18.27 -0.01
N LYS A 175 -3.24 -18.71 -0.48
CA LYS A 175 -4.14 -19.58 0.30
C LYS A 175 -3.50 -20.93 0.62
N ARG A 176 -2.77 -21.51 -0.35
CA ARG A 176 -2.10 -22.81 -0.18
C ARG A 176 -1.01 -22.75 0.88
N ILE A 177 -0.18 -21.71 0.87
CA ILE A 177 0.87 -21.51 1.88
C ILE A 177 0.27 -21.45 3.29
N VAL A 178 -0.82 -20.70 3.49
CA VAL A 178 -1.51 -20.63 4.79
C VAL A 178 -2.03 -22.01 5.23
N ARG A 179 -2.62 -22.77 4.30
CA ARG A 179 -3.12 -24.11 4.57
C ARG A 179 -2.00 -25.07 4.95
N ASP A 180 -0.89 -25.09 4.21
CA ASP A 180 0.25 -25.96 4.51
C ASP A 180 0.81 -25.70 5.91
N VAL A 181 0.91 -24.42 6.30
CA VAL A 181 1.38 -24.02 7.63
C VAL A 181 0.41 -24.48 8.72
N GLN A 182 -0.89 -24.35 8.48
CA GLN A 182 -1.92 -24.83 9.40
C GLN A 182 -1.89 -26.35 9.56
N ASP A 183 -1.82 -27.09 8.46
CA ASP A 183 -1.81 -28.56 8.45
C ASP A 183 -0.58 -29.10 9.20
N ALA A 184 0.59 -28.49 8.96
CA ALA A 184 1.81 -28.82 9.67
C ALA A 184 1.71 -28.52 11.17
N HIS A 185 1.05 -27.42 11.54
CA HIS A 185 0.82 -27.10 12.94
C HIS A 185 -0.13 -28.10 13.61
N GLU A 186 -1.25 -28.44 12.98
CA GLU A 186 -2.19 -29.43 13.52
C GLU A 186 -1.57 -30.83 13.62
N ALA A 187 -0.70 -31.20 12.68
CA ALA A 187 0.07 -32.44 12.77
C ALA A 187 1.01 -32.45 13.99
N ARG A 188 1.67 -31.33 14.30
CA ARG A 188 2.52 -31.17 15.50
C ARG A 188 1.70 -31.29 16.80
N LEU A 189 0.52 -30.66 16.85
CA LEU A 189 -0.37 -30.76 18.01
C LEU A 189 -0.86 -32.20 18.21
N ARG A 190 -1.33 -32.86 17.13
CA ARG A 190 -1.75 -34.26 17.17
C ARG A 190 -0.62 -35.19 17.64
N ALA A 191 0.61 -34.97 17.20
CA ALA A 191 1.76 -35.75 17.64
C ALA A 191 2.08 -35.54 19.14
N ALA A 192 1.89 -34.32 19.66
CA ALA A 192 2.07 -34.03 21.08
C ALA A 192 1.00 -34.68 21.96
N ASP A 193 -0.26 -34.70 21.52
CA ASP A 193 -1.39 -35.29 22.24
C ASP A 193 -1.30 -36.83 22.34
N VAL A 194 -0.65 -37.48 21.35
CA VAL A 194 -0.54 -38.94 21.30
C VAL A 194 0.40 -39.52 22.37
N GLY A 195 1.32 -38.72 22.94
CA GLY A 195 2.22 -39.13 24.02
C GLY A 195 3.16 -40.31 23.69
N PRO A 196 4.27 -40.51 24.43
CA PRO A 196 5.13 -41.67 24.22
C PRO A 196 4.37 -42.93 24.64
N GLN A 197 4.02 -43.79 23.67
CA GLN A 197 3.49 -45.12 23.96
C GLN A 197 4.52 -45.87 24.82
N ARG A 198 4.28 -45.96 26.13
CA ARG A 198 5.13 -46.74 27.03
C ARG A 198 5.18 -48.18 26.50
N PRO A 199 6.37 -48.73 26.22
CA PRO A 199 6.46 -50.11 25.76
C PRO A 199 5.86 -51.01 26.84
N ARG A 200 4.82 -51.77 26.47
CA ARG A 200 4.25 -52.83 27.31
C ARG A 200 5.39 -53.81 27.61
N ARG A 201 5.92 -53.79 28.83
CA ARG A 201 6.81 -54.84 29.33
C ARG A 201 6.03 -56.15 29.30
N ARG A 202 6.55 -57.13 28.55
CA ARG A 202 6.19 -58.54 28.67
C ARG A 202 6.86 -59.13 29.91
#